data_AF-A0A945VWU8-F1
#
_entry.id   AF-A0A945VWU8-F1
#
_cell.length_a   1.000
_cell.length_b   1.000
_cell.length_c   1.000
_cell.angle_alpha   90.00
_cell.angle_beta   90.00
_cell.angle_gamma   90.00
#
_symmetry.space_group_name_H-M   'P 1'
#
loop_
_entity.id
_entity.type
_entity.pdbx_description
1 polymer ?
#
loop_
_entity_poly.entity_id
_entity_poly.type
_entity_poly.pdbx_seq_one_letter_code
_entity_poly.pdbx_strand_id
1 'polypeptide(L)' 'LMRESILKMPQFPPEQIKGLIRTFPLYVKMDESYFDKIKIAEQLDKEGDLMLEELREIYYKEYFN' A
#
# COMPACT_ATOMS: atom_id res chain seq x y z
N LEU A 1 -3.69 -10.78 -10.52
CA LEU A 1 -3.85 -11.60 -9.30
C LEU A 1 -2.61 -11.47 -8.45
N MET A 2 -2.68 -10.67 -7.37
CA MET A 2 -1.62 -10.59 -6.37
C MET A 2 -1.64 -11.89 -5.56
N ARG A 3 -0.54 -12.66 -5.57
CA ARG A 3 -0.46 -13.95 -4.87
C ARG A 3 -0.23 -13.72 -3.38
N GLU A 4 -0.81 -14.56 -2.55
CA GLU A 4 -0.56 -14.55 -1.11
C GLU A 4 0.88 -14.92 -0.79
N SER A 5 1.37 -14.41 0.34
CA SER A 5 2.70 -14.76 0.83
C SER A 5 2.79 -16.24 1.19
N ILE A 6 3.89 -16.89 0.79
CA ILE A 6 4.20 -18.27 1.23
C ILE A 6 4.75 -18.31 2.67
N LEU A 7 5.05 -17.15 3.25
CA LEU A 7 5.58 -17.04 4.61
C LEU A 7 4.46 -17.28 5.63
N LYS A 8 4.72 -18.17 6.58
CA LYS A 8 3.83 -18.44 7.72
C LYS A 8 4.42 -17.82 8.97
N MET A 9 4.06 -16.57 9.24
CA MET A 9 4.58 -15.78 10.36
C MET A 9 3.40 -15.34 11.25
N PRO A 10 3.19 -15.93 12.43
CA PRO A 10 2.08 -15.57 13.32
C PRO A 10 2.06 -14.09 13.73
N GLN A 11 3.23 -13.47 13.84
CA GLN A 11 3.39 -12.04 14.18
C GLN A 11 3.21 -11.10 12.99
N PHE A 12 3.14 -11.63 11.76
CA PHE A 12 3.05 -10.84 10.55
C PHE A 12 2.24 -11.61 9.49
N PRO A 13 0.90 -11.59 9.59
CA PRO A 13 0.03 -12.44 8.81
C PRO A 13 0.07 -12.09 7.31
N PRO A 14 -0.27 -13.05 6.42
CA PRO A 14 -0.23 -12.85 4.97
C PRO A 14 -0.99 -11.63 4.45
N GLU A 15 -2.08 -11.26 5.10
CA GLU A 15 -2.91 -10.09 4.77
C GLU A 15 -2.14 -8.78 5.00
N GLN A 16 -1.40 -8.69 6.11
CA GLN A 16 -0.56 -7.54 6.43
C GLN A 16 0.61 -7.44 5.44
N ILE A 17 1.21 -8.58 5.08
CA ILE A 17 2.24 -8.65 4.03
C ILE A 17 1.68 -8.14 2.70
N LYS A 18 0.45 -8.53 2.34
CA LYS A 18 -0.21 -8.12 1.10
C LYS A 18 -0.52 -6.62 1.07
N GLY A 19 -0.99 -6.06 2.19
CA GLY A 19 -1.19 -4.62 2.36
C GLY A 19 0.11 -3.82 2.20
N LEU A 20 1.21 -4.32 2.78
CA LEU A 20 2.51 -3.69 2.63
C LEU A 20 3.07 -3.79 1.21
N ILE A 21 2.94 -4.94 0.55
CA ILE A 21 3.42 -5.14 -0.83
C ILE A 21 2.73 -4.18 -1.80
N ARG A 22 1.42 -3.98 -1.67
CA ARG A 22 0.66 -3.13 -2.60
C ARG A 22 0.97 -1.63 -2.44
N THR A 23 1.49 -1.23 -1.28
CA THR A 23 1.82 0.16 -0.95
C THR A 23 3.32 0.44 -0.93
N PHE A 24 4.18 -0.58 -0.99
CA PHE A 24 5.64 -0.44 -0.88
C PHE A 24 6.23 0.65 -1.81
N PRO A 25 5.86 0.75 -3.11
CA PRO A 25 6.40 1.80 -3.96
C PRO A 25 6.05 3.23 -3.50
N LEU A 26 4.92 3.40 -2.81
CA LEU A 26 4.48 4.69 -2.29
C LEU A 26 5.39 5.14 -1.15
N TYR A 27 5.68 4.25 -0.20
CA TYR A 27 6.63 4.52 0.90
C TYR A 27 8.05 4.83 0.40
N VAL A 28 8.45 4.24 -0.73
CA VAL A 28 9.79 4.43 -1.30
C VAL A 28 9.96 5.81 -1.95
N LYS A 29 8.88 6.44 -2.44
CA LYS A 29 8.97 7.62 -3.31
C LYS A 29 8.26 8.85 -2.78
N MET A 30 7.11 8.68 -2.14
CA MET A 30 6.31 9.80 -1.67
C MET A 30 6.85 10.34 -0.35
N ASP A 31 6.68 11.63 -0.14
CA ASP A 31 7.07 12.32 1.09
C ASP A 31 6.41 11.72 2.35
N GLU A 32 7.06 11.85 3.50
CA GLU A 32 6.59 11.26 4.77
C GLU A 32 5.20 11.78 5.18
N SER A 33 4.80 12.98 4.71
CA SER A 33 3.47 13.53 4.91
C SER A 33 2.34 12.64 4.36
N TYR A 34 2.64 11.69 3.46
CA TYR A 34 1.68 10.74 2.93
C TYR A 34 1.59 9.44 3.74
N PHE A 35 2.46 9.19 4.71
CA PHE A 35 2.55 7.88 5.37
C PHE A 35 1.26 7.46 6.09
N ASP A 36 0.57 8.38 6.73
CA ASP A 36 -0.72 8.10 7.37
C ASP A 36 -1.78 7.67 6.34
N LYS A 37 -1.78 8.29 5.16
CA LYS A 37 -2.65 7.88 4.03
C LYS A 37 -2.23 6.54 3.46
N ILE A 38 -0.93 6.29 3.30
CA ILE A 38 -0.43 5.02 2.79
C ILE A 38 -0.82 3.87 3.75
N LYS A 39 -0.78 4.11 5.06
CA LYS A 39 -1.24 3.13 6.07
C LYS A 39 -2.73 2.81 5.98
N ILE A 40 -3.58 3.78 5.61
CA ILE A 40 -4.98 3.53 5.26
C ILE A 40 -5.04 2.66 3.99
N ALA A 41 -4.25 3.00 2.97
CA ALA A 41 -4.17 2.23 1.73
C ALA A 41 -3.61 0.80 1.89
N GLU A 42 -3.00 0.44 3.02
CA GLU A 42 -2.62 -0.96 3.32
C GLU A 42 -3.84 -1.84 3.65
N GLN A 43 -4.95 -1.25 4.11
CA GLN A 43 -6.13 -2.02 4.49
C GLN A 43 -6.74 -2.72 3.27
N LEU A 44 -7.09 -3.99 3.43
CA LEU A 44 -7.69 -4.81 2.37
C LEU A 44 -9.23 -4.73 2.43
N ASP A 45 -9.73 -3.50 2.48
CA ASP A 45 -11.14 -3.16 2.51
C ASP A 45 -11.45 -2.00 1.56
N LYS A 46 -12.72 -1.58 1.52
CA LYS A 46 -13.19 -0.53 0.63
C LYS A 46 -12.51 0.83 0.88
N GLU A 47 -12.18 1.14 2.13
CA GLU A 47 -11.55 2.41 2.48
C GLU A 47 -10.09 2.43 2.00
N GLY A 48 -9.36 1.35 2.26
CA GLY A 48 -7.99 1.20 1.78
C GLY A 48 -7.91 1.19 0.26
N ASP A 49 -8.85 0.55 -0.44
CA ASP A 49 -8.90 0.54 -1.90
C ASP A 49 -9.11 1.94 -2.49
N LEU A 50 -10.00 2.75 -1.89
CA LEU A 50 -10.22 4.14 -2.31
C LEU A 50 -8.98 5.02 -2.08
N MET A 51 -8.33 4.89 -0.92
CA MET A 51 -7.12 5.64 -0.62
C MET A 51 -5.95 5.22 -1.53
N LEU A 52 -5.84 3.95 -1.89
CA LEU A 52 -4.84 3.47 -2.83
C LEU A 52 -5.05 4.08 -4.23
N GLU A 53 -6.30 4.19 -4.70
CA GLU A 53 -6.63 4.86 -5.97
C GLU A 53 -6.16 6.32 -5.95
N GLU A 54 -6.53 7.08 -4.91
CA GLU A 54 -6.12 8.50 -4.73
C GLU A 54 -4.60 8.65 -4.74
N LEU A 55 -3.89 7.84 -3.94
CA LEU A 55 -2.44 7.90 -3.86
C LEU A 55 -1.76 7.51 -5.16
N ARG A 56 -2.33 6.58 -5.93
CA ARG A 56 -1.80 6.21 -7.26
C ARG A 56 -1.92 7.37 -8.24
N GLU A 57 -3.04 8.09 -8.26
CA GLU A 57 -3.20 9.28 -9.11
C GLU A 57 -2.15 10.34 -8.80
N ILE A 58 -1.94 10.63 -7.51
CA ILE A 58 -0.90 11.57 -7.06
C ILE A 58 0.49 11.08 -7.46
N TYR A 59 0.79 9.80 -7.18
CA TYR A 59 2.07 9.17 -7.50
C TYR A 59 2.39 9.29 -8.99
N TYR A 60 1.43 8.97 -9.87
CA TYR A 60 1.63 9.07 -11.32
C TYR A 60 1.87 10.51 -11.77
N LYS A 61 1.12 11.46 -11.21
CA LYS A 61 1.22 12.87 -11.58
C LYS A 61 2.55 13.51 -11.16
N GLU A 62 3.04 13.18 -9.97
CA GLU A 62 4.16 13.88 -9.32
C GLU A 62 5.51 13.17 -9.46
N TYR A 63 5.53 11.84 -9.65
CA TYR A 63 6.76 11.04 -9.57
C TYR A 63 7.06 10.17 -10.81
N PHE A 64 6.13 10.04 -11.75
CA PHE A 64 6.27 9.15 -12.91
C PHE A 64 6.44 9.87 -14.25
N ASN A 65 6.23 11.19 -14.28
CA ASN A 65 6.52 12.06 -15.43
C ASN A 65 7.96 12.58 -15.40
#